data_AF-A0A353VCJ0-F1
#
_entry.id   AF-A0A353VCJ0-F1
#
_cell.length_a   1.000
_cell.length_b   1.000
_cell.length_c   1.000
_cell.angle_alpha   90.00
_cell.angle_beta   90.00
_cell.angle_gamma   90.00
#
_symmetry.space_group_name_H-M   'P 1'
#
loop_
_entity.id
_entity.type
_entity.pdbx_description
1 polymer ?
#
loop_
_entity_poly.entity_id
_entity_poly.type
_entity_poly.pdbx_seq_one_letter_code
_entity_poly.pdbx_strand_id
1 'polypeptide(L)'
;MKGEPSGGGERSDERAARRAMRRPEDGFTLLEVLVAFTILSLAVVATIQGFAQGLRLLRVAGDHQQAVLLADQRLREVVTPVAGGHDEGTDGAFAWERTTTVVDAPDLARSRATEPWRVYRITVRVRWGEGQPRQVELAALRASAERPEPTGARP
;
A
#
# COMPACT_ATOMS: atom_id res chain seq x y z
N MET A 1 -89.58 43.59 46.27
CA MET A 1 -89.47 42.77 45.03
C MET A 1 -88.11 43.12 44.41
N LYS A 2 -87.08 42.29 44.61
CA LYS A 2 -86.68 41.16 43.72
C LYS A 2 -86.08 41.71 42.41
N GLY A 3 -84.83 41.48 42.04
CA GLY A 3 -83.76 40.66 42.61
C GLY A 3 -82.43 40.92 41.92
N GLU A 4 -81.40 40.20 42.35
CA GLU A 4 -80.12 40.04 41.64
C GLU A 4 -80.34 39.44 40.23
N PRO A 5 -79.39 39.70 39.32
CA PRO A 5 -78.45 38.63 38.95
C PRO A 5 -77.00 39.15 38.94
N SER A 6 -76.07 38.47 39.61
CA SER A 6 -75.27 37.34 39.11
C SER A 6 -74.57 37.62 37.78
N GLY A 7 -73.24 37.74 37.83
CA GLY A 7 -72.38 37.94 36.68
C GLY A 7 -70.94 37.51 36.97
N GLY A 8 -70.75 36.23 37.31
CA GLY A 8 -69.42 35.62 37.43
C GLY A 8 -68.76 35.47 36.07
N GLY A 9 -67.94 36.45 35.68
CA GLY A 9 -67.21 36.44 34.40
C GLY A 9 -65.69 36.39 34.52
N GLU A 10 -65.11 36.76 35.67
CA GLU A 10 -63.67 37.06 35.73
C GLU A 10 -62.76 35.85 36.06
N ARG A 11 -63.34 34.70 36.44
CA ARG A 11 -62.55 33.52 36.86
C ARG A 11 -62.20 32.56 35.73
N SER A 12 -62.80 32.71 34.55
CA SER A 12 -62.58 31.85 33.37
C SER A 12 -61.34 32.23 32.57
N ASP A 13 -61.02 33.53 32.49
CA ASP A 13 -59.91 34.01 31.65
C ASP A 13 -58.54 33.78 32.31
N GLU A 14 -58.47 33.83 33.63
CA GLU A 14 -57.22 33.56 34.38
C GLU A 14 -56.78 32.10 34.27
N ARG A 15 -57.73 31.16 34.10
CA ARG A 15 -57.44 29.72 33.91
C ARG A 15 -56.92 29.43 32.50
N ALA A 16 -57.36 30.17 31.49
CA ALA A 16 -56.90 30.02 30.11
C ALA A 16 -55.47 30.58 29.93
N ALA A 17 -55.16 31.73 30.53
CA ALA A 17 -53.83 32.34 30.46
C ALA A 17 -52.75 31.48 31.14
N ARG A 18 -53.05 30.83 32.27
CA ARG A 18 -52.11 29.93 32.97
C ARG A 18 -51.81 28.64 32.20
N ARG A 19 -52.64 28.29 31.21
CA ARG A 19 -52.47 27.07 30.39
C ARG A 19 -51.56 27.31 29.18
N ALA A 20 -51.35 28.57 28.78
CA ALA A 20 -50.59 28.95 27.58
C ALA A 20 -49.05 28.99 27.78
N MET A 21 -48.54 28.81 29.01
CA MET A 21 -47.11 28.94 29.32
C MET A 21 -46.40 27.65 29.69
N ARG A 22 -47.06 26.49 29.62
CA ARG A 22 -46.35 25.21 29.73
C ARG A 22 -45.79 24.85 28.36
N ARG A 23 -44.66 25.47 28.01
CA ARG A 23 -43.76 24.90 27.00
C ARG A 23 -43.44 23.47 27.45
N PRO A 24 -43.53 22.46 26.58
CA PRO A 24 -42.96 21.16 26.90
C PRO A 24 -41.48 21.39 27.21
N GLU A 25 -41.06 21.05 28.42
CA GLU A 25 -39.64 20.94 28.67
C GLU A 25 -39.20 19.67 27.95
N ASP A 26 -38.59 19.84 26.77
CA ASP A 26 -37.94 18.78 26.02
C ASP A 26 -36.70 18.34 26.82
N GLY A 27 -36.95 17.54 27.86
CA GLY A 27 -35.91 16.89 28.64
C GLY A 27 -35.16 15.89 27.77
N PHE A 28 -33.83 16.02 27.74
CA PHE A 28 -32.92 15.11 27.06
C PHE A 28 -33.26 13.66 27.43
N THR A 29 -33.62 12.84 26.45
CA THR A 29 -34.04 11.46 26.75
C THR A 29 -32.80 10.60 27.03
N LEU A 30 -32.89 9.65 27.96
CA LEU A 30 -31.82 8.66 28.18
C LEU A 30 -31.48 7.89 26.89
N LEU A 31 -32.50 7.67 26.05
CA LEU A 31 -32.37 7.05 24.73
C LEU A 31 -31.45 7.86 23.82
N GLU A 32 -31.49 9.19 23.88
CA GLU A 32 -30.69 10.07 23.03
C GLU A 32 -29.19 9.95 23.33
N VAL A 33 -28.82 9.95 24.62
CA VAL A 33 -27.42 9.72 25.04
C VAL A 33 -26.96 8.32 24.63
N LEU A 34 -27.83 7.31 24.78
CA LEU A 34 -27.52 5.94 24.37
C LEU A 34 -27.31 5.86 22.85
N VAL A 35 -28.20 6.44 22.06
CA VAL A 35 -28.09 6.47 20.59
C VAL A 35 -26.83 7.24 20.19
N ALA A 36 -26.58 8.41 20.75
CA ALA A 36 -25.36 9.18 20.48
C ALA A 36 -24.09 8.38 20.81
N PHE A 37 -24.06 7.68 21.94
CA PHE A 37 -22.95 6.82 22.32
C PHE A 37 -22.78 5.62 21.39
N THR A 38 -23.87 5.00 20.93
CA THR A 38 -23.80 3.91 19.96
C THR A 38 -23.25 4.39 18.61
N ILE A 39 -23.72 5.52 18.09
CA ILE A 39 -23.21 6.11 16.85
C ILE A 39 -21.74 6.47 17.00
N LEU A 40 -21.36 7.11 18.13
CA LEU A 40 -19.96 7.46 18.41
C LEU A 40 -19.07 6.20 18.44
N SER A 41 -19.50 5.15 19.13
CA SER A 41 -18.75 3.89 19.21
C SER A 41 -18.54 3.26 17.83
N LEU A 42 -19.59 3.24 17.00
CA LEU A 42 -19.50 2.76 15.62
C LEU A 42 -18.57 3.62 14.77
N ALA A 43 -18.62 4.94 14.91
CA ALA A 43 -17.75 5.86 14.19
C ALA A 43 -16.27 5.67 14.56
N VAL A 44 -15.97 5.48 15.84
CA VAL A 44 -14.59 5.19 16.32
C VAL A 44 -14.09 3.87 15.75
N VAL A 45 -14.90 2.80 15.81
CA VAL A 45 -14.52 1.49 15.25
C VAL A 45 -14.28 1.58 13.75
N ALA A 46 -15.18 2.22 13.01
CA ALA A 46 -15.03 2.42 11.57
C ALA A 46 -13.76 3.22 11.23
N THR A 47 -13.45 4.24 12.03
CA THR A 47 -12.24 5.06 11.86
C THR A 47 -10.97 4.23 12.08
N ILE A 48 -10.90 3.43 13.14
CA ILE A 48 -9.76 2.54 13.42
C ILE A 48 -9.58 1.52 12.28
N GLN A 49 -10.68 0.93 11.79
CA GLN A 49 -10.64 0.00 10.67
C GLN A 49 -10.12 0.66 9.38
N GLY A 50 -10.57 1.88 9.08
CA GLY A 50 -10.08 2.66 7.95
C GLY A 50 -8.58 2.93 8.03
N PHE A 51 -8.06 3.30 9.21
CA PHE A 51 -6.62 3.47 9.42
C PHE A 51 -5.84 2.17 9.25
N ALA A 52 -6.33 1.05 9.79
CA ALA A 52 -5.69 -0.25 9.65
C ALA A 52 -5.60 -0.68 8.17
N GLN A 53 -6.64 -0.42 7.38
CA GLN A 53 -6.62 -0.66 5.93
C GLN A 53 -5.60 0.25 5.22
N GLY A 54 -5.53 1.53 5.59
CA GLY A 54 -4.54 2.47 5.06
C GLY A 54 -3.09 2.03 5.33
N LEU A 55 -2.79 1.61 6.56
CA LEU A 55 -1.46 1.08 6.93
C LEU A 55 -1.11 -0.20 6.16
N ARG A 56 -2.09 -1.09 5.94
CA ARG A 56 -1.88 -2.29 5.12
C ARG A 56 -1.54 -1.94 3.68
N LEU A 57 -2.21 -0.94 3.11
CA LEU A 57 -1.92 -0.47 1.75
C LEU A 57 -0.51 0.15 1.65
N LEU A 58 -0.13 0.98 2.63
CA LEU A 58 1.21 1.56 2.71
C LEU A 58 2.30 0.49 2.80
N ARG A 59 2.10 -0.54 3.63
CA ARG A 59 3.04 -1.66 3.74
C ARG A 59 3.21 -2.38 2.40
N VAL A 60 2.11 -2.67 1.72
CA VAL A 60 2.14 -3.31 0.39
C VAL A 60 2.92 -2.48 -0.63
N ALA A 61 2.72 -1.16 -0.64
CA ALA A 61 3.47 -0.27 -1.52
C ALA A 61 4.97 -0.21 -1.16
N GLY A 62 5.28 -0.15 0.14
CA GLY A 62 6.65 -0.19 0.66
C GLY A 62 7.40 -1.46 0.27
N ASP A 63 6.78 -2.63 0.45
CA ASP A 63 7.39 -3.92 0.11
C ASP A 63 7.75 -3.99 -1.38
N HIS A 64 6.88 -3.47 -2.25
CA HIS A 64 7.14 -3.42 -3.69
C HIS A 64 8.33 -2.53 -4.03
N GLN A 65 8.41 -1.34 -3.42
CA GLN A 65 9.53 -0.43 -3.64
C GLN A 65 10.85 -1.04 -3.14
N GLN A 66 10.85 -1.70 -1.97
CA GLN A 66 12.02 -2.41 -1.47
C GLN A 66 12.46 -3.55 -2.40
N ALA A 67 11.52 -4.33 -2.95
CA ALA A 67 11.84 -5.40 -3.89
C ALA A 67 12.50 -4.86 -5.18
N VAL A 68 12.02 -3.73 -5.70
CA VAL A 68 12.62 -3.06 -6.87
C VAL A 68 14.04 -2.56 -6.56
N LEU A 69 14.24 -1.93 -5.40
CA LEU A 69 15.55 -1.45 -4.97
C LEU A 69 16.55 -2.60 -4.78
N LEU A 70 16.11 -3.71 -4.17
CA LEU A 70 16.91 -4.92 -4.04
C LEU A 70 17.27 -5.48 -5.42
N ALA A 71 16.31 -5.57 -6.34
CA ALA A 71 16.58 -6.04 -7.69
C ALA A 71 17.61 -5.16 -8.42
N ASP A 72 17.49 -3.83 -8.34
CA ASP A 72 18.43 -2.88 -8.94
C ASP A 72 19.82 -2.96 -8.30
N GLN A 73 19.91 -3.13 -6.98
CA GLN A 73 21.18 -3.36 -6.29
C GLN A 73 21.88 -4.60 -6.83
N ARG A 74 21.19 -5.76 -6.86
CA ARG A 74 21.77 -7.01 -7.37
C ARG A 74 22.11 -6.93 -8.85
N LEU A 75 21.40 -6.11 -9.62
CA LEU A 75 21.73 -5.88 -11.03
C LEU A 75 23.05 -5.08 -11.18
N ARG A 76 23.27 -4.09 -10.31
CA ARG A 76 24.47 -3.23 -10.33
C ARG A 76 25.73 -3.92 -9.81
N GLU A 77 25.59 -4.88 -8.91
CA GLU A 77 26.70 -5.70 -8.40
C GLU A 77 27.45 -6.45 -9.51
N VAL A 78 26.80 -6.75 -10.63
CA VAL A 78 27.46 -7.36 -11.78
C VAL A 78 28.30 -6.31 -12.51
N VAL A 79 29.60 -6.29 -12.20
CA VAL A 79 30.58 -5.43 -12.88
C VAL A 79 30.99 -6.05 -14.22
N THR A 80 31.36 -7.34 -14.21
CA THR A 80 31.76 -8.10 -15.39
C THR A 80 30.79 -9.28 -15.58
N PRO A 81 29.91 -9.26 -16.58
CA PRO A 81 28.95 -10.34 -16.80
C PRO A 81 29.66 -11.60 -17.31
N VAL A 82 29.28 -12.75 -16.75
CA VAL A 82 29.78 -14.07 -17.15
C VAL A 82 28.63 -14.88 -17.75
N ALA A 83 28.89 -15.55 -18.88
CA ALA A 83 27.88 -16.38 -19.54
C ALA A 83 27.45 -17.52 -18.62
N GLY A 84 26.15 -17.69 -18.42
CA GLY A 84 25.61 -18.73 -17.54
C GLY A 84 25.77 -18.43 -16.04
N GLY A 85 26.17 -17.21 -15.68
CA GLY A 85 26.26 -16.80 -14.28
C GLY A 85 24.89 -16.88 -13.60
N HIS A 86 24.83 -17.58 -12.47
CA HIS A 86 23.64 -17.73 -11.66
C HIS A 86 24.00 -17.47 -10.19
N ASP A 87 23.14 -16.76 -9.49
CA ASP A 87 23.34 -16.43 -8.07
C ASP A 87 21.97 -16.23 -7.40
N GLU A 88 21.84 -16.61 -6.15
CA GLU A 88 20.58 -16.55 -5.42
C GLU A 88 20.83 -16.30 -3.93
N GLY A 89 19.80 -15.80 -3.25
CA GLY A 89 19.89 -15.58 -1.83
C GLY A 89 18.63 -14.97 -1.23
N THR A 90 18.75 -14.55 0.02
CA THR A 90 17.67 -13.89 0.75
C THR A 90 18.17 -12.59 1.35
N ASP A 91 17.26 -11.62 1.43
CA ASP A 91 17.46 -10.36 2.13
C ASP A 91 16.18 -10.04 2.92
N GLY A 92 16.21 -10.34 4.22
CA GLY A 92 15.03 -10.30 5.08
C GLY A 92 13.91 -11.22 4.56
N ALA A 93 12.77 -10.63 4.21
CA ALA A 93 11.59 -11.34 3.70
C ALA A 93 11.61 -11.56 2.17
N PHE A 94 12.65 -11.10 1.49
CA PHE A 94 12.77 -11.16 0.03
C PHE A 94 13.74 -12.26 -0.38
N ALA A 95 13.26 -13.22 -1.16
CA ALA A 95 14.12 -14.18 -1.84
C ALA A 95 14.46 -13.65 -3.24
N TRP A 96 15.72 -13.67 -3.64
CA TRP A 96 16.14 -13.15 -4.93
C TRP A 96 16.98 -14.18 -5.70
N GLU A 97 16.91 -14.08 -7.01
CA GLU A 97 17.57 -14.96 -7.97
C GLU A 97 18.07 -14.10 -9.13
N ARG A 98 19.32 -14.28 -9.54
CA ARG A 98 20.00 -13.56 -10.62
C ARG A 98 20.52 -14.55 -11.64
N THR A 99 20.21 -14.31 -12.90
CA THR A 99 20.66 -15.15 -14.03
C THR A 99 21.23 -14.29 -15.15
N THR A 100 22.37 -14.71 -15.70
CA THR A 100 23.07 -14.03 -16.80
C THR A 100 23.10 -14.93 -18.03
N THR A 101 22.53 -14.45 -19.12
CA THR A 101 22.48 -15.17 -20.40
C THR A 101 23.16 -14.34 -21.49
N VAL A 102 23.81 -15.00 -22.45
CA VAL A 102 24.32 -14.33 -23.63
C VAL A 102 23.16 -14.11 -24.60
N VAL A 103 23.06 -12.89 -25.13
CA VAL A 103 22.10 -12.56 -26.18
C VAL A 103 22.84 -12.65 -27.51
N ASP A 104 22.36 -13.50 -28.39
CA ASP A 104 22.87 -13.58 -29.77
C ASP A 104 22.59 -12.25 -30.47
N ALA A 105 23.66 -11.50 -30.76
CA ALA A 105 23.61 -10.22 -31.45
C ALA A 105 24.48 -10.32 -32.73
N PRO A 106 23.92 -10.82 -33.86
CA PRO A 106 24.67 -11.09 -35.09
C PRO A 106 25.34 -9.85 -35.70
N ASP A 107 24.82 -8.66 -35.42
CA ASP A 107 25.34 -7.40 -35.93
C ASP A 107 26.62 -6.95 -35.21
N LEU A 108 26.76 -7.29 -33.92
CA LEU A 108 27.94 -6.96 -33.11
C LEU A 108 29.09 -7.96 -33.35
N ALA A 109 28.76 -9.20 -33.71
CA ALA A 109 29.74 -10.22 -34.11
C ALA A 109 30.46 -9.91 -35.44
N ARG A 110 29.88 -9.02 -36.28
CA ARG A 110 30.44 -8.61 -37.58
C ARG A 110 31.38 -7.40 -37.51
N SER A 111 31.57 -6.82 -36.33
CA SER A 111 32.48 -5.70 -36.11
C SER A 111 33.94 -6.15 -36.29
N ARG A 112 34.74 -5.40 -37.08
CA ARG A 112 36.20 -5.59 -37.25
C ARG A 112 37.03 -5.28 -35.99
N ALA A 113 36.43 -5.34 -34.81
CA ALA A 113 37.12 -5.13 -33.54
C ALA A 113 38.05 -6.32 -33.25
N THR A 114 39.21 -6.04 -32.65
CA THR A 114 40.23 -7.03 -32.28
C THR A 114 39.73 -8.06 -31.24
N GLU A 115 38.63 -7.78 -30.54
CA GLU A 115 37.97 -8.67 -29.58
C GLU A 115 36.47 -8.82 -29.92
N PRO A 116 35.90 -10.04 -29.85
CA PRO A 116 34.47 -10.24 -30.06
C PRO A 116 33.68 -9.63 -28.90
N TRP A 117 32.79 -8.70 -29.23
CA TRP A 117 31.86 -8.11 -28.26
C TRP A 117 30.66 -9.03 -28.08
N ARG A 118 30.29 -9.31 -26.82
CA ARG A 118 29.07 -10.04 -26.47
C ARG A 118 28.11 -9.14 -25.70
N VAL A 119 26.82 -9.36 -25.92
CA VAL A 119 25.76 -8.75 -25.12
C VAL A 119 25.27 -9.79 -24.14
N TYR A 120 25.18 -9.39 -22.87
CA TYR A 120 24.67 -10.21 -21.79
C TYR A 120 23.35 -9.60 -21.32
N ARG A 121 22.34 -10.46 -21.12
CA ARG A 121 21.12 -10.14 -20.41
C ARG A 121 21.25 -10.65 -18.99
N ILE A 122 21.21 -9.72 -18.04
CA ILE A 122 21.19 -10.01 -16.62
C ILE A 122 19.77 -9.80 -16.15
N THR A 123 19.14 -10.85 -15.63
CA THR A 123 17.80 -10.82 -15.06
C THR A 123 17.89 -11.05 -13.56
N VAL A 124 17.27 -10.18 -12.77
CA VAL A 124 17.12 -10.33 -11.32
C VAL A 124 15.64 -10.43 -11.00
N ARG A 125 15.26 -11.50 -10.33
CA ARG A 125 13.90 -11.74 -9.86
C ARG A 125 13.89 -11.73 -8.34
N VAL A 126 12.98 -10.97 -7.75
CA VAL A 126 12.78 -10.87 -6.30
C VAL A 126 11.37 -11.33 -5.97
N ARG A 127 11.22 -12.24 -5.01
CA ARG A 127 9.97 -12.86 -4.57
C ARG A 127 9.74 -12.61 -3.09
N TRP A 128 8.50 -12.33 -2.69
CA TRP A 128 8.11 -12.10 -1.29
C TRP A 128 6.61 -12.35 -1.06
N GLY A 129 6.19 -12.29 0.21
CA GLY A 129 4.80 -12.41 0.63
C GLY A 129 4.43 -13.83 1.05
N GLU A 130 4.05 -13.99 2.32
CA GLU A 130 3.51 -15.25 2.84
C GLU A 130 2.04 -15.40 2.41
N GLY A 131 1.69 -16.55 1.83
CA GLY A 131 0.33 -16.91 1.40
C GLY A 131 -0.09 -16.43 0.01
N GLN A 132 0.32 -15.23 -0.42
CA GLN A 132 0.12 -14.77 -1.80
C GLN A 132 1.48 -14.34 -2.38
N PRO A 133 2.21 -15.24 -3.06
CA PRO A 133 3.55 -14.95 -3.55
C PRO A 133 3.50 -13.82 -4.59
N ARG A 134 4.29 -12.79 -4.34
CA ARG A 134 4.51 -11.64 -5.21
C ARG A 134 5.92 -11.70 -5.76
N GLN A 135 6.10 -11.10 -6.93
CA GLN A 135 7.43 -11.01 -7.53
C GLN A 135 7.59 -9.74 -8.36
N VAL A 136 8.83 -9.29 -8.46
CA VAL A 136 9.31 -8.27 -9.39
C VAL A 136 10.49 -8.85 -10.15
N GLU A 137 10.59 -8.52 -11.42
CA GLU A 137 11.71 -8.90 -12.27
C GLU A 137 12.26 -7.65 -12.96
N LEU A 138 13.56 -7.45 -12.84
CA LEU A 138 14.31 -6.44 -13.59
C LEU A 138 15.30 -7.12 -14.51
N ALA A 139 15.46 -6.58 -15.72
CA ALA A 139 16.45 -7.03 -16.66
C ALA A 139 17.26 -5.85 -17.21
N ALA A 140 18.57 -6.04 -17.34
CA ALA A 140 19.44 -5.12 -18.07
C ALA A 140 20.28 -5.85 -19.11
N LEU A 141 20.63 -5.10 -20.15
CA LEU A 141 21.56 -5.52 -21.19
C LEU A 141 22.91 -4.85 -20.95
N ARG A 142 23.99 -5.63 -20.98
CA ARG A 142 25.36 -5.15 -20.84
C ARG A 142 26.20 -5.69 -21.99
N ALA A 143 26.94 -4.82 -22.67
CA ALA A 143 27.94 -5.22 -23.65
C ALA A 143 29.31 -5.30 -22.96
N SER A 144 30.04 -6.39 -23.16
CA SER A 144 31.41 -6.55 -22.69
C SER A 144 32.26 -7.19 -23.79
N ALA A 145 33.51 -6.73 -23.90
CA ALA A 145 34.52 -7.45 -24.66
C ALA A 145 34.89 -8.73 -23.90
N GLU A 146 34.92 -9.86 -24.59
CA GLU A 146 35.42 -11.11 -24.02
C GLU A 146 36.95 -11.04 -23.99
N ARG A 147 37.55 -10.97 -22.79
CA ARG A 147 39.00 -11.11 -22.67
C ARG A 147 39.34 -12.55 -23.06
N PRO A 148 40.22 -12.79 -24.05
CA PRO A 148 40.62 -14.15 -24.37
C PRO A 148 41.26 -14.79 -23.13
N GLU A 149 40.71 -15.93 -22.71
CA GLU A 149 41.35 -16.82 -21.74
C GLU A 149 42.77 -17.10 -22.25
N PRO A 150 43.84 -16.77 -21.50
CA PRO A 150 45.18 -17.16 -21.89
C PRO A 150 45.24 -18.69 -21.86
N THR A 151 45.14 -19.29 -23.04
CA THR A 151 45.34 -20.72 -23.25
C THR A 151 46.66 -21.09 -22.58
N GLY A 152 46.56 -21.90 -21.52
CA GLY A 152 47.70 -22.25 -20.68
C GLY A 152 48.85 -22.78 -21.52
N ALA A 153 49.98 -22.07 -21.48
CA ALA A 153 51.26 -22.62 -21.87
C ALA A 153 51.57 -23.80 -20.92
N ARG A 154 51.38 -25.03 -21.40
CA ARG A 154 52.03 -26.20 -20.80
C ARG A 154 53.46 -26.28 -21.36
N PRO A 155 54.50 -26.28 -20.52
CA PRO A 155 55.76 -26.92 -20.87
C PRO A 155 55.62 -28.45 -20.88
#